data_AF-H3AW80-F1
#
_entry.id   AF-H3AW80-F1
#
_cell.length_a   1.000
_cell.length_b   1.000
_cell.length_c   1.000
_cell.angle_alpha   90.00
_cell.angle_beta   90.00
_cell.angle_gamma   90.00
#
_symmetry.space_group_name_H-M   'P 1'
#
loop_
_entity.id
_entity.type
_entity.pdbx_description
1 polymer ?
#
loop_
_entity_poly.entity_id
_entity_poly.type
_entity_poly.pdbx_seq_one_letter_code
_entity_poly.pdbx_strand_id
1 'polypeptide(L)'
;AMKRQNVRTLSLIICTFTYLLVGAAVFDALESDNEIREEKKLKAEESRLRGKYNISREDYRQLELVIMQSEPHRAGVQWKFAGSFYFAITVITTIG
;
A
#
# COMPACT_ATOMS: atom_id res chain seq x y z
N ALA A 1 -10.90 -37.97 24.70
CA ALA A 1 -9.64 -37.28 24.39
C ALA A 1 -9.71 -36.69 22.99
N MET A 2 -9.24 -35.46 22.78
CA MET A 2 -9.27 -34.81 21.46
C MET A 2 -8.27 -35.47 20.50
N LYS A 3 -8.63 -35.68 19.23
CA LYS A 3 -7.71 -36.25 18.23
C LYS A 3 -6.51 -35.33 18.04
N ARG A 4 -5.30 -35.90 17.95
CA ARG A 4 -4.03 -35.16 17.79
C ARG A 4 -4.03 -34.19 16.60
N GLN A 5 -4.74 -34.54 15.52
CA GLN A 5 -4.93 -33.66 14.35
C GLN A 5 -5.72 -32.39 14.69
N ASN A 6 -6.82 -32.52 15.44
CA ASN A 6 -7.66 -31.39 15.84
C ASN A 6 -6.91 -30.45 16.78
N VAL A 7 -6.13 -31.02 17.71
CA VAL A 7 -5.24 -30.24 18.59
C VAL A 7 -4.21 -29.47 17.75
N ARG A 8 -3.53 -30.13 16.80
CA ARG A 8 -2.55 -29.47 15.92
C ARG A 8 -3.17 -28.32 15.13
N THR A 9 -4.34 -28.53 14.53
CA THR A 9 -5.02 -27.49 13.75
C THR A 9 -5.41 -26.31 14.63
N LEU A 10 -5.99 -26.56 15.81
CA LEU A 10 -6.39 -25.51 16.74
C LEU A 10 -5.17 -24.72 17.25
N SER A 11 -4.07 -25.40 17.56
CA SER A 11 -2.81 -24.76 17.95
C SER A 11 -2.26 -23.86 16.86
N LEU A 12 -2.25 -24.32 15.60
CA LEU A 12 -1.80 -23.50 14.46
C LEU A 12 -2.67 -22.27 14.28
N ILE A 13 -4.00 -22.40 14.41
CA ILE A 13 -4.92 -21.26 14.31
C ILE A 13 -4.59 -20.22 15.39
N ILE A 14 -4.47 -20.65 16.65
CA ILE A 14 -4.16 -19.76 17.78
C ILE A 14 -2.80 -19.09 17.58
N CYS A 15 -1.78 -19.84 17.17
CA CYS A 15 -0.45 -19.29 16.88
C CYS A 15 -0.50 -18.24 15.78
N THR A 16 -1.20 -18.50 14.67
CA THR A 16 -1.31 -17.54 13.55
C THR A 16 -2.01 -16.26 13.99
N PHE A 17 -3.12 -16.35 14.73
CA PHE A 17 -3.79 -15.15 15.26
C PHE A 17 -2.90 -14.36 16.21
N THR A 18 -2.18 -15.06 17.08
CA THR A 18 -1.25 -14.40 18.03
C THR A 18 -0.11 -13.72 17.29
N TYR A 19 0.44 -14.37 16.26
CA TYR A 19 1.48 -13.80 15.39
C TYR A 19 0.99 -12.53 14.68
N LEU A 20 -0.23 -12.53 14.14
CA LEU A 20 -0.84 -11.35 13.52
C LEU A 20 -1.02 -10.21 14.51
N LEU A 21 -1.49 -10.48 15.73
CA LEU A 21 -1.68 -9.46 16.77
C LEU A 21 -0.35 -8.84 17.21
N VAL A 22 0.68 -9.66 17.42
CA VAL A 22 2.03 -9.19 17.75
C VAL A 22 2.59 -8.36 16.59
N GLY A 23 2.44 -8.83 15.36
CA GLY A 23 2.86 -8.09 14.17
C GLY A 23 2.17 -6.73 14.07
N ALA A 24 0.85 -6.67 14.29
CA ALA A 24 0.11 -5.41 14.30
C ALA A 24 0.62 -4.43 15.36
N ALA A 25 0.88 -4.89 16.58
CA ALA A 25 1.41 -4.05 17.65
C ALA A 25 2.83 -3.53 17.33
N VAL A 26 3.68 -4.36 16.71
CA VAL A 26 5.02 -3.96 16.29
C VAL A 26 4.96 -2.94 15.15
N PHE A 27 4.14 -3.17 14.11
CA PHE A 27 4.00 -2.22 13.01
C PHE A 27 3.41 -0.89 13.48
N ASP A 28 2.41 -0.91 14.37
CA ASP A 28 1.85 0.32 14.95
C ASP A 28 2.93 1.12 15.71
N ALA A 29 3.72 0.44 16.56
CA ALA A 29 4.77 1.10 17.32
C ALA A 29 5.91 1.67 16.45
N LEU A 30 6.12 1.14 15.25
CA LEU A 30 7.20 1.55 14.35
C LEU A 30 6.75 2.57 13.29
N GLU A 31 5.57 2.41 12.71
CA GLU A 31 5.15 3.13 11.51
C GLU A 31 4.15 4.25 11.78
N SER A 32 3.31 4.16 12.82
CA SER A 32 2.19 5.08 13.02
C SER A 32 2.62 6.54 13.17
N ASP A 33 3.69 6.80 13.94
CA ASP A 33 4.22 8.17 14.09
C ASP A 33 4.86 8.70 12.80
N ASN A 34 5.43 7.81 11.97
CA ASN A 34 6.00 8.19 10.69
C ASN A 34 4.89 8.59 9.71
N GLU A 35 3.84 7.77 9.60
CA GLU A 35 2.69 8.02 8.74
C GLU A 35 2.02 9.38 9.06
N ILE A 36 1.75 9.66 10.34
CA ILE A 36 1.16 10.93 10.78
C ILE A 36 2.05 12.13 10.40
N ARG A 37 3.37 11.98 10.53
CA ARG A 37 4.33 13.04 10.20
C ARG A 37 4.40 13.28 8.69
N GLU A 38 4.41 12.22 7.90
CA GLU A 38 4.39 12.29 6.44
C GLU A 38 3.10 12.94 5.94
N GLU A 39 1.95 12.55 6.48
CA GLU A 39 0.65 13.14 6.13
C GLU A 39 0.64 14.65 6.40
N LYS A 40 1.11 15.09 7.58
CA LYS A 40 1.23 16.52 7.92
C LYS A 40 2.17 17.26 6.96
N LYS A 41 3.30 16.66 6.61
CA LYS A 41 4.26 17.23 5.67
C LYS A 41 3.65 17.39 4.28
N LEU A 42 2.96 16.37 3.77
CA LEU A 42 2.29 16.40 2.47
C LEU A 42 1.17 17.46 2.43
N LYS A 43 0.34 17.56 3.48
CA LYS A 43 -0.72 18.59 3.57
C LYS A 43 -0.15 20.01 3.61
N ALA A 44 0.98 20.21 4.29
CA ALA A 44 1.67 21.51 4.32
C ALA A 44 2.23 21.87 2.94
N GLU A 45 2.83 20.89 2.25
CA GLU A 45 3.35 21.05 0.89
C GLU A 45 2.26 21.33 -0.13
N GLU A 46 1.13 20.61 -0.07
CA GLU A 46 -0.08 20.91 -0.87
C GLU A 46 -0.49 22.37 -0.66
N SER A 47 -0.66 22.80 0.59
CA SER A 47 -1.12 24.16 0.91
C SER A 47 -0.15 25.21 0.38
N ARG A 48 1.16 24.95 0.49
CA ARG A 48 2.21 25.81 -0.04
C ARG A 48 2.13 25.91 -1.57
N LEU A 49 1.99 24.78 -2.27
CA LEU A 49 1.93 24.75 -3.73
C LEU A 49 0.66 25.42 -4.26
N ARG A 50 -0.50 25.13 -3.65
CA ARG A 50 -1.77 25.76 -4.02
C ARG A 50 -1.73 27.28 -3.82
N GLY A 51 -1.17 27.75 -2.71
CA GLY A 51 -0.97 29.18 -2.47
C GLY A 51 0.03 29.82 -3.45
N LYS A 52 1.17 29.16 -3.70
CA LYS A 52 2.22 29.65 -4.61
C LYS A 52 1.73 29.83 -6.04
N TYR A 53 0.89 28.92 -6.52
CA TYR A 53 0.41 28.90 -7.91
C TYR A 53 -1.06 29.32 -8.05
N ASN A 54 -1.70 29.80 -6.98
CA ASN A 54 -3.09 30.23 -6.94
C ASN A 54 -4.08 29.18 -7.50
N ILE A 55 -3.93 27.92 -7.06
CA ILE A 55 -4.76 26.79 -7.52
C ILE A 55 -5.95 26.61 -6.57
N SER A 56 -7.15 26.53 -7.14
CA SER A 56 -8.38 26.21 -6.39
C SER A 56 -8.31 24.81 -5.74
N ARG A 57 -9.21 24.49 -4.81
CA ARG A 57 -9.25 23.13 -4.23
C ARG A 57 -9.68 22.12 -5.28
N GLU A 58 -10.64 22.53 -6.10
CA GLU A 58 -11.26 21.74 -7.15
C GLU A 58 -10.25 21.39 -8.24
N ASP A 59 -9.51 22.38 -8.73
CA ASP A 59 -8.48 22.18 -9.76
C ASP A 59 -7.31 21.35 -9.23
N TYR A 60 -6.91 21.54 -7.97
CA TYR A 60 -5.86 20.73 -7.36
C TYR A 60 -6.28 19.25 -7.27
N ARG A 61 -7.54 18.97 -6.94
CA ARG A 61 -8.09 17.61 -6.93
C ARG A 61 -8.13 16.99 -8.33
N GLN A 62 -8.46 17.78 -9.36
CA GLN A 62 -8.38 17.31 -10.75
C GLN A 62 -6.93 17.00 -11.13
N LEU A 63 -5.98 17.84 -10.74
CA LEU A 63 -4.56 17.61 -10.97
C LEU A 63 -4.07 16.33 -10.28
N GLU A 64 -4.44 16.11 -9.02
CA GLU A 64 -4.14 14.89 -8.28
C GLU A 64 -4.68 13.65 -9.00
N LEU A 65 -5.94 13.68 -9.44
CA LEU A 65 -6.55 12.58 -10.21
C LEU A 65 -5.77 12.27 -11.48
N VAL A 66 -5.41 13.30 -12.26
CA VAL A 66 -4.62 13.14 -13.49
C VAL A 66 -3.25 12.54 -13.18
N ILE A 67 -2.58 13.01 -12.13
CA ILE A 67 -1.28 12.48 -11.71
C ILE A 67 -1.40 10.99 -11.34
N MET A 68 -2.35 10.64 -10.48
CA MET A 68 -2.58 9.25 -10.05
C MET A 68 -2.89 8.33 -11.23
N GLN A 69 -3.75 8.75 -12.16
CA GLN A 69 -4.07 7.97 -13.36
C GLN A 69 -2.91 7.87 -14.35
N SER A 70 -2.02 8.88 -14.37
CA SER A 70 -0.85 8.89 -15.24
C SER A 70 0.32 8.05 -14.71
N GLU A 71 0.34 7.69 -13.43
CA GLU A 71 1.45 7.01 -12.78
C GLU A 71 1.86 5.71 -13.50
N PRO A 72 0.93 4.79 -13.87
CA PRO A 72 1.29 3.56 -14.58
C PRO A 72 1.93 3.82 -15.96
N HIS A 73 1.64 4.97 -16.56
CA HIS A 73 2.16 5.37 -17.86
C HIS A 73 3.54 6.06 -17.77
N ARG A 74 3.96 6.52 -16.58
CA ARG A 74 5.30 7.12 -16.37
C ARG A 74 6.43 6.12 -16.58
N ALA A 75 6.18 4.85 -16.26
CA ALA A 75 7.14 3.77 -16.48
C ALA A 75 7.24 3.33 -17.97
N GLY A 76 6.54 4.02 -18.89
CA GLY A 76 6.48 3.69 -20.30
C GLY A 76 5.36 2.69 -20.64
N VAL A 77 5.42 2.10 -21.83
CA VAL A 77 4.36 1.20 -22.32
C VAL A 77 4.49 -0.19 -21.68
N GLN A 78 3.75 -0.43 -20.60
CA GLN A 78 3.77 -1.68 -19.83
C GLN A 78 3.15 -2.88 -20.56
N TRP A 79 2.21 -2.66 -21.49
CA TRP A 79 1.48 -3.74 -22.17
C TRP A 79 2.02 -4.11 -23.56
N LYS A 80 3.31 -3.86 -23.80
CA LYS A 80 4.05 -4.51 -24.90
C LYS A 80 4.53 -5.89 -24.45
N PHE A 81 4.97 -6.73 -25.40
CA PHE A 81 5.35 -8.12 -25.14
C PHE A 81 6.23 -8.31 -23.89
N ALA A 82 7.29 -7.51 -23.71
CA ALA A 82 8.19 -7.63 -22.55
C ALA A 82 7.50 -7.38 -21.20
N GLY A 83 6.68 -6.32 -21.10
CA GLY A 83 5.96 -6.01 -19.86
C GLY A 83 4.79 -6.96 -19.60
N SER A 84 4.09 -7.40 -20.65
CA SER A 84 3.09 -8.47 -20.54
C SER A 84 3.70 -9.80 -20.11
N PHE A 85 4.91 -10.12 -20.58
CA PHE A 85 5.65 -11.31 -20.18
C PHE A 85 6.10 -11.22 -18.71
N TYR A 86 6.60 -10.06 -18.28
CA TYR A 86 6.92 -9.80 -16.87
C TYR A 86 5.67 -9.95 -15.98
N PHE A 87 4.54 -9.35 -16.37
CA PHE A 87 3.27 -9.50 -15.66
C PHE A 87 2.83 -10.97 -15.54
N ALA A 88 2.96 -11.76 -16.62
CA ALA A 88 2.67 -13.19 -16.55
C ALA A 88 3.54 -13.90 -15.50
N ILE A 89 4.83 -13.54 -15.39
CA ILE A 89 5.74 -14.07 -14.36
C ILE A 89 5.26 -13.71 -12.96
N THR A 90 4.88 -12.45 -12.70
CA THR A 90 4.44 -12.04 -11.34
C THR A 90 3.17 -12.75 -10.91
N VAL A 91 2.27 -13.05 -11.86
CA VAL A 91 1.05 -13.85 -11.62
C VAL A 91 1.39 -15.31 -11.30
N ILE A 92 2.15 -16.01 -12.14
CA ILE A 92 2.43 -17.44 -11.93
C ILE A 92 3.33 -17.70 -10.71
N THR A 93 4.16 -16.71 -10.33
CA THR A 93 5.02 -16.80 -9.13
C THR A 93 4.31 -16.30 -7.87
N THR A 94 3.06 -15.85 -7.96
CA THR A 94 2.23 -15.35 -6.85
C THR A 94 2.81 -14.12 -6.14
N ILE A 95 3.69 -13.38 -6.82
CA ILE A 95 4.25 -12.12 -6.30
C ILE A 95 3.17 -11.04 -6.29
N GLY A 96 2.44 -10.89 -7.41
CA GLY A 96 1.51 -9.78 -7.63
C GLY A 96 2.27 -8.48 -7.87
#